data_AF-A0A3M1S606-F1
#
_entry.id   AF-A0A3M1S606-F1
#
_cell.length_a   1.000
_cell.length_b   1.000
_cell.length_c   1.000
_cell.angle_alpha   90.00
_cell.angle_beta   90.00
_cell.angle_gamma   90.00
#
_symmetry.space_group_name_H-M   'P 1'
#
loop_
_entity.id
_entity.type
_entity.pdbx_description
1 polymer ?
#
loop_
_entity_poly.entity_id
_entity_poly.type
_entity_poly.pdbx_seq_one_letter_code
_entity_poly.pdbx_strand_id
1 'polypeptide(L)'
;MGKVTDELLRLVNKQLDDHGIVVWYDPERAYTQVVKQLADAGTDVHSLDKSLFELRHRLESALEFVAEDGTLRADCEAPPRVLVYLPVNRGDTHHALVEVESAGVVMEPGANHWHRNTRLKVITERVFKEIAPDRAAEVAGKIEEGYYDLDDVDQLADQTGDVGALKLVFDSTSFDEIALKFLASEEKYDAALQQKNALDELCRLFATELGLTISANQPVSEIRHELCRKLLLAELAVTAETHQAGLAALAGCEIPSADHQQKQLLDLCRHWRNRLDLRDRYVQWAERIEDDARLQGVGLSGDWLLEVETFPCVESLLLEWTETLVLDGDVA
;
A
#
# COMPACT_ATOMS: atom_id res chain seq x y z
N MET A 1 -6.22 -13.85 -11.39
CA MET A 1 -5.46 -12.88 -12.19
C MET A 1 -6.04 -11.53 -11.86
N GLY A 2 -5.21 -10.51 -11.69
CA GLY A 2 -5.74 -9.18 -11.38
C GLY A 2 -6.20 -8.46 -12.65
N LYS A 3 -7.01 -7.42 -12.44
CA LYS A 3 -7.73 -6.73 -13.52
C LYS A 3 -6.80 -5.99 -14.49
N VAL A 4 -5.62 -5.55 -14.05
CA VAL A 4 -4.66 -4.86 -14.91
C VAL A 4 -3.93 -5.86 -15.80
N THR A 5 -3.55 -7.02 -15.25
CA THR A 5 -3.04 -8.13 -16.05
C THR A 5 -4.07 -8.61 -17.07
N ASP A 6 -5.34 -8.75 -16.69
CA ASP A 6 -6.41 -9.16 -17.61
C ASP A 6 -6.61 -8.17 -18.77
N GLU A 7 -6.56 -6.87 -18.50
CA GLU A 7 -6.69 -5.86 -19.55
C GLU A 7 -5.46 -5.84 -20.49
N LEU A 8 -4.26 -6.02 -19.96
CA LEU A 8 -3.05 -6.19 -20.76
C LEU A 8 -3.16 -7.43 -21.67
N LEU A 9 -3.58 -8.57 -21.12
CA LEU A 9 -3.80 -9.80 -21.88
C LEU A 9 -4.86 -9.61 -22.97
N ARG A 10 -5.93 -8.87 -22.69
CA ARG A 10 -6.95 -8.53 -23.70
C ARG A 10 -6.36 -7.70 -24.84
N LEU A 11 -5.51 -6.72 -24.53
CA LEU A 11 -4.85 -5.90 -25.56
C LEU A 11 -3.92 -6.74 -26.44
N VAL A 12 -3.07 -7.57 -25.83
CA VAL A 12 -2.13 -8.44 -26.56
C VAL A 12 -2.87 -9.46 -27.42
N ASN A 13 -3.87 -10.16 -26.88
CA ASN A 13 -4.65 -11.12 -27.64
C ASN A 13 -5.39 -10.47 -28.82
N LYS A 14 -5.96 -9.27 -28.62
CA LYS A 14 -6.58 -8.54 -29.72
C LYS A 14 -5.57 -8.21 -30.83
N GLN A 15 -4.36 -7.79 -30.49
CA GLN A 15 -3.33 -7.52 -31.50
C GLN A 15 -2.87 -8.80 -32.22
N LEU A 16 -2.74 -9.92 -31.50
CA LEU A 16 -2.43 -11.24 -32.08
C LEU A 16 -3.52 -11.72 -33.04
N ASP A 17 -4.80 -11.53 -32.67
CA ASP A 17 -5.91 -11.97 -33.51
C ASP A 17 -6.09 -11.07 -34.75
N ASP A 18 -5.82 -9.77 -34.63
CA ASP A 18 -5.95 -8.80 -35.73
C ASP A 18 -4.76 -8.85 -36.73
N HIS A 19 -3.53 -9.09 -36.26
CA HIS A 19 -2.30 -8.97 -37.07
C HIS A 19 -1.47 -10.28 -37.16
N GLY A 20 -1.80 -11.31 -36.38
CA GLY A 20 -1.04 -12.56 -36.28
C GLY A 20 0.26 -12.43 -35.48
N ILE A 21 1.17 -11.58 -35.96
CA ILE A 21 2.50 -11.38 -35.35
C ILE A 21 2.51 -10.11 -34.50
N VAL A 22 2.88 -10.23 -33.23
CA VAL A 22 3.06 -9.10 -32.30
C VAL A 22 4.49 -9.04 -31.82
N VAL A 23 5.16 -7.90 -32.01
CA VAL A 23 6.48 -7.61 -31.44
C VAL A 23 6.30 -6.70 -30.23
N TRP A 24 6.56 -7.22 -29.04
CA TRP A 24 6.37 -6.52 -27.78
C TRP A 24 7.72 -6.16 -27.15
N TYR A 25 8.01 -4.86 -27.10
CA TYR A 25 9.13 -4.30 -26.36
C TYR A 25 8.74 -3.97 -24.92
N ASP A 26 9.55 -4.43 -23.96
CA ASP A 26 9.38 -4.20 -22.53
C ASP A 26 10.74 -3.91 -21.88
N PRO A 27 11.30 -2.70 -22.06
CA PRO A 27 12.61 -2.34 -21.51
C PRO A 27 12.67 -2.40 -19.98
N GLU A 28 11.54 -2.21 -19.30
CA GLU A 28 11.42 -2.22 -17.83
C GLU A 28 11.27 -3.65 -17.28
N ARG A 29 11.04 -4.64 -18.15
CA ARG A 29 10.80 -6.05 -17.79
C ARG A 29 9.60 -6.24 -16.86
N ALA A 30 8.65 -5.31 -16.88
CA ALA A 30 7.48 -5.31 -16.02
C ALA A 30 6.57 -6.53 -16.27
N TYR A 31 6.64 -7.14 -17.46
CA TYR A 31 5.70 -8.16 -17.91
C TYR A 31 6.30 -9.55 -18.10
N THR A 32 7.54 -9.79 -17.62
CA THR A 32 8.22 -11.08 -17.81
C THR A 32 7.42 -12.26 -17.24
N GLN A 33 6.70 -12.07 -16.12
CA GLN A 33 5.85 -13.11 -15.56
C GLN A 33 4.61 -13.40 -16.42
N VAL A 34 3.96 -12.35 -16.93
CA VAL A 34 2.78 -12.45 -17.80
C VAL A 34 3.14 -13.19 -19.10
N VAL A 35 4.31 -12.92 -19.67
CA VAL A 35 4.80 -13.57 -20.89
C VAL A 35 5.04 -15.07 -20.66
N LYS A 36 5.57 -15.46 -19.50
CA LYS A 36 5.71 -16.88 -19.14
C LYS A 36 4.35 -17.57 -19.06
N GLN A 37 3.36 -16.92 -18.43
CA GLN A 37 2.00 -17.45 -18.35
C GLN A 37 1.35 -17.61 -19.73
N LEU A 38 1.58 -16.67 -20.65
CA LEU A 38 1.12 -16.78 -22.03
C LEU A 38 1.74 -17.98 -22.77
N ALA A 39 3.04 -18.22 -22.57
CA ALA A 39 3.73 -19.38 -23.14
C ALA A 39 3.18 -20.69 -22.55
N ASP A 40 2.96 -20.75 -21.23
CA ASP A 40 2.38 -21.92 -20.55
C ASP A 40 0.93 -22.19 -20.99
N ALA A 41 0.18 -21.14 -21.36
CA ALA A 41 -1.16 -21.24 -21.92
C ALA A 41 -1.20 -21.70 -23.40
N GLY A 42 -0.04 -21.96 -24.01
CA GLY A 42 0.08 -22.47 -25.38
C GLY A 42 0.17 -21.38 -26.46
N THR A 43 0.46 -20.13 -26.09
CA THR A 43 0.81 -19.08 -27.08
C THR A 43 2.22 -19.33 -27.59
N ASP A 44 2.44 -19.18 -28.89
CA ASP A 44 3.78 -19.31 -29.48
C ASP A 44 4.60 -18.04 -29.17
N VAL A 45 5.36 -18.10 -28.08
CA VAL A 45 6.14 -16.98 -27.55
C VAL A 45 7.63 -17.17 -27.85
N HIS A 46 8.22 -16.19 -28.51
CA HIS A 46 9.67 -16.14 -28.75
C HIS A 46 10.29 -14.97 -27.99
N SER A 47 11.09 -15.27 -26.97
CA SER A 47 11.85 -14.28 -26.21
C SER A 47 13.28 -14.10 -26.71
N LEU A 48 13.85 -12.91 -26.49
CA LEU A 48 15.29 -12.68 -26.71
C LEU A 48 16.13 -13.43 -25.65
N ASP A 49 16.77 -14.53 -26.06
CA ASP A 49 17.69 -15.29 -25.19
C ASP A 49 19.14 -14.79 -25.29
N LYS A 50 19.81 -15.07 -26.42
CA LYS A 50 21.26 -14.88 -26.59
C LYS A 50 21.65 -14.01 -27.77
N SER A 51 20.86 -14.00 -28.86
CA SER A 51 21.18 -13.28 -30.09
C SER A 51 19.93 -12.92 -30.89
N LEU A 52 19.90 -11.70 -31.42
CA LEU A 52 18.85 -11.25 -32.34
C LEU A 52 18.84 -12.05 -33.66
N PHE A 53 20.00 -12.54 -34.11
CA PHE A 53 20.09 -13.37 -35.32
C PHE A 53 19.45 -14.73 -35.13
N GLU A 54 19.61 -15.33 -33.94
CA GLU A 54 18.98 -16.61 -33.62
C GLU A 54 17.46 -16.45 -33.53
N LEU A 55 16.99 -15.39 -32.88
CA LEU A 55 15.57 -15.05 -32.82
C LEU A 55 14.99 -14.85 -34.22
N ARG A 56 15.68 -14.09 -35.07
CA ARG A 56 15.26 -13.85 -36.46
C ARG A 56 15.15 -15.14 -37.26
N HIS A 57 16.13 -16.05 -37.15
CA HIS A 57 16.07 -17.33 -37.85
C HIS A 57 14.89 -18.20 -37.39
N ARG A 58 14.57 -18.22 -36.09
CA ARG A 58 13.38 -18.93 -35.58
C ARG A 58 12.07 -18.35 -36.15
N LEU A 59 12.04 -17.04 -36.39
CA LEU A 59 10.86 -16.33 -36.91
C LEU A 59 10.68 -16.45 -38.43
N GLU A 60 11.67 -16.97 -39.18
CA GLU A 60 11.58 -17.09 -40.65
C GLU A 60 10.34 -17.87 -41.08
N SER A 61 10.05 -18.99 -40.42
CA SER A 61 8.86 -19.82 -40.73
C SER A 61 7.54 -19.08 -40.49
N ALA A 62 7.49 -18.17 -39.51
CA ALA A 62 6.28 -17.38 -39.24
C ALA A 62 6.06 -16.28 -40.28
N LEU A 63 7.13 -15.75 -40.88
CA LEU A 63 7.07 -14.71 -41.90
C LEU A 63 6.57 -15.23 -43.26
N GLU A 64 6.65 -16.54 -43.52
CA GLU A 64 6.17 -17.15 -44.77
C GLU A 64 4.64 -16.99 -44.98
N PHE A 65 3.90 -16.75 -43.89
CA PHE A 65 2.45 -16.59 -43.88
C PHE A 65 1.99 -15.14 -44.07
N VAL A 66 2.93 -14.19 -44.18
CA VAL A 66 2.63 -12.75 -44.33
C VAL A 66 2.92 -12.29 -45.76
N ALA A 67 2.01 -11.51 -46.34
CA ALA A 67 2.16 -10.88 -47.64
C ALA A 67 3.08 -9.64 -47.56
N GLU A 68 3.53 -9.14 -48.72
CA GLU A 68 4.44 -7.98 -48.78
C GLU A 68 3.87 -6.69 -48.16
N ASP A 69 2.55 -6.62 -47.95
CA ASP A 69 1.84 -5.49 -47.34
C ASP A 69 1.59 -5.65 -45.82
N GLY A 70 2.14 -6.70 -45.20
CA GLY A 70 1.94 -7.00 -43.78
C GLY A 70 0.59 -7.64 -43.45
N THR A 71 -0.20 -8.01 -44.46
CA THR A 71 -1.45 -8.77 -44.26
C THR A 71 -1.21 -10.27 -44.34
N LEU A 72 -2.07 -11.07 -43.71
CA LEU A 72 -2.01 -12.51 -43.79
C LEU A 72 -2.32 -12.97 -45.22
N ARG A 73 -1.54 -13.91 -45.75
CA ARG A 73 -1.82 -14.45 -47.09
C ARG A 73 -3.16 -15.19 -47.11
N ALA A 74 -3.94 -14.97 -48.16
CA ALA A 74 -5.30 -15.50 -48.30
C ALA A 74 -5.39 -17.04 -48.40
N ASP A 75 -4.27 -17.72 -48.62
CA ASP A 75 -4.11 -19.17 -48.69
C ASP A 75 -3.72 -19.81 -47.34
N CYS A 76 -3.57 -19.02 -46.28
CA CYS A 76 -3.29 -19.50 -44.93
C CYS A 76 -4.59 -19.89 -44.22
N GLU A 77 -4.77 -21.18 -43.94
CA GLU A 77 -5.95 -21.70 -43.21
C GLU A 77 -6.01 -21.24 -41.73
N ALA A 78 -4.86 -20.88 -41.13
CA ALA A 78 -4.78 -20.31 -39.78
C ALA A 78 -3.66 -19.26 -39.70
N PRO A 79 -3.93 -18.06 -39.18
CA PRO A 79 -2.90 -17.05 -38.98
C PRO A 79 -1.89 -17.51 -37.92
N PRO A 80 -0.58 -17.27 -38.11
CA PRO A 80 0.40 -17.50 -37.07
C PRO A 80 0.07 -16.59 -35.89
N ARG A 81 -0.20 -17.15 -34.70
CA ARG A 81 -0.40 -16.39 -33.45
C ARG A 81 0.91 -16.36 -32.69
N VAL A 82 1.82 -15.49 -33.13
CA VAL A 82 3.21 -15.45 -32.66
C VAL A 82 3.47 -14.16 -31.89
N LEU A 83 3.91 -14.30 -30.64
CA LEU A 83 4.32 -13.18 -29.79
C LEU A 83 5.85 -13.15 -29.65
N VAL A 84 6.48 -12.07 -30.11
CA VAL A 84 7.91 -11.83 -29.98
C VAL A 84 8.13 -10.87 -28.81
N TYR A 85 8.69 -11.36 -27.70
CA TYR A 85 8.93 -10.56 -26.50
C TYR A 85 10.41 -10.13 -26.38
N LEU A 86 10.62 -8.83 -26.24
CA LEU A 86 11.95 -8.21 -26.25
C LEU A 86 12.12 -7.36 -24.99
N PRO A 87 12.92 -7.82 -23.99
CA PRO A 87 13.18 -7.09 -22.75
C PRO A 87 14.26 -5.99 -22.95
N VAL A 88 14.16 -5.23 -24.04
CA VAL A 88 15.10 -4.20 -24.49
C VAL A 88 14.33 -3.02 -25.08
N ASN A 89 14.98 -1.86 -25.19
CA ASN A 89 14.40 -0.74 -25.93
C ASN A 89 14.46 -1.02 -27.44
N ARG A 90 13.41 -0.65 -28.17
CA ARG A 90 13.36 -0.77 -29.63
C ARG A 90 14.52 -0.06 -30.32
N GLY A 91 14.95 1.10 -29.83
CA GLY A 91 16.07 1.84 -30.39
C GLY A 91 17.41 1.09 -30.33
N ASP A 92 17.58 0.22 -29.34
CA ASP A 92 18.83 -0.52 -29.11
C ASP A 92 18.96 -1.76 -30.02
N THR A 93 17.89 -2.17 -30.70
CA THR A 93 17.92 -3.32 -31.61
C THR A 93 18.52 -2.99 -32.97
N HIS A 94 18.79 -1.71 -33.25
CA HIS A 94 19.31 -1.23 -34.54
C HIS A 94 18.52 -1.79 -35.75
N HIS A 95 17.21 -1.90 -35.62
CA HIS A 95 16.30 -2.42 -36.65
C HIS A 95 16.55 -3.88 -37.06
N ALA A 96 17.18 -4.70 -36.20
CA ALA A 96 17.48 -6.10 -36.50
C ALA A 96 16.24 -6.97 -36.83
N LEU A 97 15.06 -6.54 -36.37
CA LEU A 97 13.78 -7.23 -36.54
C LEU A 97 12.79 -6.45 -37.43
N VAL A 98 13.27 -5.51 -38.25
CA VAL A 98 12.43 -4.65 -39.09
C VAL A 98 11.46 -5.43 -39.99
N GLU A 99 11.86 -6.62 -40.45
CA GLU A 99 11.01 -7.49 -41.26
C GLU A 99 9.80 -7.98 -40.47
N VAL A 100 10.02 -8.41 -39.22
CA VAL A 100 8.96 -8.89 -38.30
C VAL A 100 8.08 -7.73 -37.84
N GLU A 101 8.68 -6.57 -37.56
CA GLU A 101 7.94 -5.36 -37.20
C GLU A 101 7.03 -4.86 -38.34
N SER A 102 7.46 -5.06 -39.60
CA SER A 102 6.70 -4.65 -40.78
C SER A 102 5.62 -5.67 -41.15
N ALA A 103 5.90 -6.96 -40.91
CA ALA A 103 4.96 -8.05 -41.14
C ALA A 103 3.85 -8.13 -40.08
N GLY A 104 4.09 -7.61 -38.89
CA GLY A 104 3.15 -7.65 -37.77
C GLY A 104 2.83 -6.28 -37.19
N VAL A 105 2.68 -6.25 -35.86
CA VAL A 105 2.44 -5.01 -35.12
C VAL A 105 3.39 -4.87 -33.94
N VAL A 106 3.85 -3.64 -33.71
CA VAL A 106 4.72 -3.30 -32.58
C VAL A 106 3.90 -2.77 -31.40
N MET A 107 4.13 -3.34 -30.21
CA MET A 107 3.63 -2.88 -28.93
C MET A 107 4.81 -2.43 -28.05
N GLU A 108 4.75 -1.22 -27.51
CA GLU A 108 5.83 -0.65 -26.70
C GLU A 108 5.30 0.39 -25.70
N PRO A 109 6.00 0.63 -24.57
CA PRO A 109 5.66 1.70 -23.65
C PRO A 109 5.71 3.05 -24.37
N GLY A 110 4.61 3.80 -24.34
CA GLY A 110 4.53 5.11 -24.97
C GLY A 110 4.18 5.10 -26.47
N ALA A 111 3.74 3.97 -27.02
CA ALA A 111 3.25 3.92 -28.41
C ALA A 111 2.13 4.96 -28.66
N ASN A 112 2.15 5.59 -29.84
CA ASN A 112 1.18 6.63 -30.23
C ASN A 112 -0.27 6.13 -30.22
N HIS A 113 -0.50 4.89 -30.64
CA HIS A 113 -1.82 4.28 -30.63
C HIS A 113 -2.04 3.58 -29.28
N TRP A 114 -3.09 3.97 -28.57
CA TRP A 114 -3.34 3.48 -27.21
C TRP A 114 -3.49 1.95 -27.11
N HIS A 115 -4.10 1.28 -28.09
CA HIS A 115 -4.17 -0.20 -28.15
C HIS A 115 -2.79 -0.90 -28.18
N ARG A 116 -1.72 -0.18 -28.50
CA ARG A 116 -0.35 -0.71 -28.59
C ARG A 116 0.55 -0.21 -27.47
N ASN A 117 0.02 0.67 -26.61
CA ASN A 117 0.78 1.28 -25.54
C ASN A 117 0.79 0.35 -24.33
N THR A 118 1.95 -0.20 -24.04
CA THR A 118 2.16 -1.15 -22.94
C THR A 118 2.77 -0.50 -21.70
N ARG A 119 2.68 0.83 -21.56
CA ARG A 119 3.17 1.51 -20.37
C ARG A 119 2.26 1.21 -19.18
N LEU A 120 2.82 0.65 -18.10
CA LEU A 120 2.06 0.22 -16.91
C LEU A 120 1.14 1.32 -16.40
N LYS A 121 1.66 2.54 -16.23
CA LYS A 121 0.88 3.72 -15.85
C LYS A 121 -0.41 3.88 -16.65
N VAL A 122 -0.33 3.80 -17.99
CA VAL A 122 -1.45 4.08 -18.89
C VAL A 122 -2.50 2.99 -18.80
N ILE A 123 -2.07 1.74 -18.72
CA ILE A 123 -2.98 0.59 -18.55
C ILE A 123 -3.68 0.68 -17.19
N THR A 124 -2.91 0.91 -16.12
CA THR A 124 -3.43 1.09 -14.76
C THR A 124 -4.43 2.22 -14.68
N GLU A 125 -4.09 3.40 -15.18
CA GLU A 125 -4.97 4.58 -15.15
C GLU A 125 -6.30 4.28 -15.84
N ARG A 126 -6.29 3.50 -16.92
CA ARG A 126 -7.51 3.10 -17.62
C ARG A 126 -8.38 2.15 -16.81
N VAL A 127 -7.77 1.11 -16.21
CA VAL A 127 -8.50 0.16 -15.36
C VAL A 127 -9.07 0.87 -14.13
N PHE A 128 -8.29 1.74 -13.49
CA PHE A 128 -8.75 2.52 -12.35
C PHE A 128 -9.77 3.59 -12.72
N LYS A 129 -9.77 4.16 -13.93
CA LYS A 129 -10.86 5.04 -14.39
C LYS A 129 -12.22 4.36 -14.43
N GLU A 130 -12.26 3.04 -14.62
CA GLU A 130 -13.52 2.28 -14.61
C GLU A 130 -13.94 1.86 -13.19
N ILE A 131 -12.98 1.58 -12.31
CA ILE A 131 -13.23 1.03 -10.97
C ILE A 131 -13.30 2.11 -9.88
N ALA A 132 -12.34 3.04 -9.89
CA ALA A 132 -12.15 4.09 -8.89
C ALA A 132 -11.53 5.35 -9.54
N PRO A 133 -12.35 6.18 -10.23
CA PRO A 133 -11.87 7.33 -11.00
C PRO A 133 -11.01 8.30 -10.20
N ASP A 134 -11.37 8.53 -8.94
CA ASP A 134 -10.69 9.49 -8.05
C ASP A 134 -9.27 9.05 -7.70
N ARG A 135 -8.98 7.74 -7.72
CA ARG A 135 -7.67 7.16 -7.36
C ARG A 135 -6.77 6.90 -8.57
N ALA A 136 -7.32 6.94 -9.79
CA ALA A 136 -6.58 6.57 -10.99
C ALA A 136 -5.31 7.41 -11.19
N ALA A 137 -5.39 8.73 -10.94
CA ALA A 137 -4.25 9.63 -11.08
C ALA A 137 -3.18 9.41 -9.99
N GLU A 138 -3.59 9.14 -8.74
CA GLU A 138 -2.67 8.88 -7.63
C GLU A 138 -1.89 7.58 -7.85
N VAL A 139 -2.58 6.49 -8.17
CA VAL A 139 -1.95 5.18 -8.42
C VAL A 139 -1.01 5.26 -9.63
N ALA A 140 -1.42 5.97 -10.68
CA ALA A 140 -0.58 6.23 -11.85
C ALA A 140 0.70 7.01 -11.52
N GLY A 141 0.61 8.01 -10.61
CA GLY A 141 1.78 8.74 -10.12
C GLY A 141 2.75 7.85 -9.36
N LYS A 142 2.25 7.01 -8.44
CA LYS A 142 3.06 6.08 -7.65
C LYS A 142 3.79 5.03 -8.50
N ILE A 143 3.23 4.64 -9.65
CA ILE A 143 3.93 3.78 -10.62
C ILE A 143 5.10 4.52 -11.29
N GLU A 144 4.93 5.79 -11.69
CA GLU A 144 6.04 6.56 -12.27
C GLU A 144 7.17 6.82 -11.29
N GLU A 145 6.83 6.96 -10.01
CA GLU A 145 7.80 7.09 -8.92
C GLU A 145 8.48 5.75 -8.55
N GLY A 146 7.98 4.63 -9.09
CA GLY A 146 8.54 3.29 -8.89
C GLY A 146 8.12 2.60 -7.59
N TYR A 147 7.07 3.09 -6.92
CA TYR A 147 6.57 2.49 -5.68
C TYR A 147 5.70 1.25 -5.90
N TYR A 148 5.03 1.17 -7.05
CA TYR A 148 4.14 0.07 -7.41
C TYR A 148 4.58 -0.67 -8.65
N ASP A 149 4.59 -2.00 -8.57
CA ASP A 149 4.75 -2.92 -9.69
C ASP A 149 3.39 -3.45 -10.18
N LEU A 150 3.40 -4.35 -11.18
CA LEU A 150 2.19 -4.94 -11.74
C LEU A 150 1.37 -5.70 -10.68
N ASP A 151 2.06 -6.45 -9.80
CA ASP A 151 1.41 -7.30 -8.80
C ASP A 151 0.73 -6.42 -7.74
N ASP A 152 1.38 -5.35 -7.30
CA ASP A 152 0.81 -4.37 -6.38
C ASP A 152 -0.48 -3.76 -6.95
N VAL A 153 -0.43 -3.34 -8.22
CA VAL A 153 -1.55 -2.68 -8.89
C VAL A 153 -2.71 -3.65 -9.07
N ASP A 154 -2.44 -4.90 -9.43
CA ASP A 154 -3.46 -5.93 -9.55
C ASP A 154 -4.17 -6.18 -8.20
N GLN A 155 -3.41 -6.25 -7.10
CA GLN A 155 -3.99 -6.36 -5.76
C GLN A 155 -4.84 -5.16 -5.38
N LEU A 156 -4.41 -3.95 -5.78
CA LEU A 156 -5.17 -2.72 -5.58
C LEU A 156 -6.45 -2.68 -6.43
N ALA A 157 -6.41 -3.15 -7.68
CA ALA A 157 -7.54 -3.09 -8.61
C ALA A 157 -8.68 -4.02 -8.20
N ASP A 158 -8.39 -5.11 -7.49
CA ASP A 158 -9.39 -6.03 -6.98
C ASP A 158 -10.27 -5.42 -5.87
N GLN A 159 -9.92 -4.23 -5.34
CA GLN A 159 -10.55 -3.69 -4.13
C GLN A 159 -10.87 -2.20 -4.22
N THR A 160 -12.07 -1.83 -3.78
CA THR A 160 -12.62 -0.46 -3.84
C THR A 160 -12.40 0.37 -2.57
N GLY A 161 -11.41 0.04 -1.73
CA GLY A 161 -11.16 0.72 -0.44
C GLY A 161 -10.02 1.76 -0.46
N ASP A 162 -10.13 2.80 0.37
CA ASP A 162 -9.15 3.89 0.51
C ASP A 162 -7.79 3.48 1.12
N VAL A 163 -7.71 2.30 1.74
CA VAL A 163 -6.56 1.78 2.50
C VAL A 163 -5.66 0.92 1.60
N GLY A 164 -5.25 1.49 0.46
CA GLY A 164 -4.54 0.75 -0.60
C GLY A 164 -3.13 0.35 -0.21
N ALA A 165 -2.26 1.33 0.07
CA ALA A 165 -0.84 1.06 0.34
C ALA A 165 -0.66 0.36 1.69
N LEU A 166 -1.48 0.73 2.68
CA LEU A 166 -1.44 0.13 4.01
C LEU A 166 -1.84 -1.34 4.00
N LYS A 167 -2.77 -1.74 3.13
CA LYS A 167 -3.08 -3.16 2.97
C LYS A 167 -1.88 -3.95 2.43
N LEU A 168 -1.18 -3.43 1.42
CA LEU A 168 0.01 -4.09 0.87
C LEU A 168 1.09 -4.31 1.95
N VAL A 169 1.17 -3.40 2.92
CA VAL A 169 2.15 -3.47 4.02
C VAL A 169 1.69 -4.38 5.17
N PHE A 170 0.45 -4.24 5.61
CA PHE A 170 -0.05 -4.88 6.84
C PHE A 170 -0.91 -6.12 6.60
N ASP A 171 -1.27 -6.41 5.36
CA ASP A 171 -2.22 -7.45 4.95
C ASP A 171 -3.55 -7.36 5.72
N SER A 172 -4.04 -6.13 5.91
CA SER A 172 -5.28 -5.83 6.61
C SER A 172 -5.92 -4.55 6.06
N THR A 173 -7.25 -4.48 6.13
CA THR A 173 -8.03 -3.26 5.85
C THR A 173 -8.72 -2.73 7.10
N SER A 174 -8.65 -3.45 8.23
CA SER A 174 -9.22 -3.01 9.50
C SER A 174 -8.27 -2.01 10.15
N PHE A 175 -8.82 -0.85 10.55
CA PHE A 175 -8.09 0.18 11.26
C PHE A 175 -7.39 -0.38 12.51
N ASP A 176 -8.11 -1.11 13.37
CA ASP A 176 -7.56 -1.63 14.63
C ASP A 176 -6.35 -2.55 14.39
N GLU A 177 -6.44 -3.46 13.42
CA GLU A 177 -5.31 -4.34 13.09
C GLU A 177 -4.11 -3.58 12.50
N ILE A 178 -4.35 -2.57 11.66
CA ILE A 178 -3.28 -1.74 11.10
C ILE A 178 -2.61 -0.93 12.21
N ALA A 179 -3.41 -0.26 13.04
CA ALA A 179 -2.93 0.55 14.15
C ALA A 179 -2.12 -0.29 15.13
N LEU A 180 -2.64 -1.44 15.57
CA LEU A 180 -1.93 -2.31 16.50
C LEU A 180 -0.66 -2.90 15.90
N LYS A 181 -0.69 -3.38 14.64
CA LYS A 181 0.51 -3.90 13.97
C LYS A 181 1.58 -2.81 13.85
N PHE A 182 1.19 -1.57 13.59
CA PHE A 182 2.13 -0.46 13.48
C PHE A 182 2.71 -0.05 14.86
N LEU A 183 1.85 0.19 15.85
CA LEU A 183 2.26 0.72 17.16
C LEU A 183 3.05 -0.31 17.99
N ALA A 184 2.74 -1.60 17.84
CA ALA A 184 3.39 -2.67 18.58
C ALA A 184 4.61 -3.29 17.86
N SER A 185 4.91 -2.90 16.61
CA SER A 185 6.08 -3.42 15.89
C SER A 185 7.33 -2.58 16.10
N GLU A 186 8.42 -3.23 16.51
CA GLU A 186 9.77 -2.66 16.45
C GLU A 186 10.30 -2.84 15.02
N GLU A 187 9.96 -1.88 14.14
CA GLU A 187 10.57 -1.69 12.82
C GLU A 187 10.17 -2.67 11.71
N LYS A 188 9.45 -3.76 12.04
CA LYS A 188 9.07 -4.81 11.07
C LYS A 188 8.45 -4.28 9.77
N TYR A 189 7.65 -3.21 9.85
CA TYR A 189 6.91 -2.66 8.71
C TYR A 189 7.54 -1.36 8.16
N ASP A 190 8.60 -0.84 8.77
CA ASP A 190 9.09 0.52 8.49
C ASP A 190 9.67 0.63 7.08
N ALA A 191 10.47 -0.37 6.68
CA ALA A 191 11.02 -0.44 5.34
C ALA A 191 9.93 -0.55 4.27
N ALA A 192 8.88 -1.33 4.54
CA ALA A 192 7.76 -1.52 3.61
C ALA A 192 6.90 -0.25 3.49
N LEU A 193 6.65 0.46 4.61
CA LEU A 193 5.96 1.75 4.62
C LEU A 193 6.70 2.80 3.81
N GLN A 194 8.03 2.84 3.91
CA GLN A 194 8.87 3.73 3.12
C GLN A 194 8.89 3.33 1.64
N GLN A 195 9.09 2.03 1.35
CA GLN A 195 9.12 1.51 -0.01
C GLN A 195 7.80 1.70 -0.76
N LYS A 196 6.65 1.69 -0.07
CA LYS A 196 5.33 1.87 -0.68
C LYS A 196 4.77 3.30 -0.53
N ASN A 197 5.56 4.23 0.01
CA ASN A 197 5.13 5.61 0.29
C ASN A 197 3.79 5.69 1.05
N ALA A 198 3.64 4.86 2.09
CA ALA A 198 2.38 4.65 2.80
C ALA A 198 2.25 5.48 4.09
N LEU A 199 3.27 6.28 4.46
CA LEU A 199 3.28 7.04 5.72
C LEU A 199 2.23 8.15 5.76
N ASP A 200 2.02 8.87 4.65
CA ASP A 200 0.97 9.89 4.57
C ASP A 200 -0.43 9.25 4.70
N GLU A 201 -0.62 8.09 4.08
CA GLU A 201 -1.87 7.32 4.19
C GLU A 201 -2.11 6.86 5.64
N LEU A 202 -1.06 6.39 6.34
CA LEU A 202 -1.12 6.02 7.75
C LEU A 202 -1.52 7.22 8.62
N CYS A 203 -0.85 8.35 8.47
CA CYS A 203 -1.13 9.55 9.26
C CYS A 203 -2.55 10.07 9.01
N ARG A 204 -3.02 10.03 7.76
CA ARG A 204 -4.42 10.39 7.42
C ARG A 204 -5.43 9.43 8.05
N LEU A 205 -5.13 8.13 8.08
CA LEU A 205 -6.01 7.13 8.70
C LEU A 205 -6.15 7.39 10.21
N PHE A 206 -5.05 7.62 10.93
CA PHE A 206 -5.08 7.99 12.35
C PHE A 206 -5.79 9.33 12.61
N ALA A 207 -5.59 10.33 11.74
CA ALA A 207 -6.29 11.61 11.86
C ALA A 207 -7.81 11.47 11.64
N THR A 208 -8.24 10.59 10.74
CA THR A 208 -9.66 10.37 10.43
C THR A 208 -10.35 9.59 11.55
N GLU A 209 -9.77 8.44 11.94
CA GLU A 209 -10.38 7.51 12.90
C GLU A 209 -10.24 7.96 14.35
N LEU A 210 -9.10 8.57 14.72
CA LEU A 210 -8.81 8.97 16.10
C LEU A 210 -8.70 10.48 16.29
N GLY A 211 -8.73 11.30 15.23
CA GLY A 211 -8.52 12.75 15.37
C GLY A 211 -7.07 13.16 15.68
N LEU A 212 -6.11 12.23 15.65
CA LEU A 212 -4.72 12.46 16.00
C LEU A 212 -3.92 12.90 14.77
N THR A 213 -3.43 14.15 14.76
CA THR A 213 -2.72 14.71 13.60
C THR A 213 -1.22 14.69 13.80
N ILE A 214 -0.48 14.07 12.87
CA ILE A 214 0.97 13.94 12.94
C ILE A 214 1.61 14.20 11.58
N SER A 215 2.80 14.77 11.59
CA SER A 215 3.59 14.99 10.39
C SER A 215 4.19 13.67 9.88
N ALA A 216 3.97 13.36 8.61
CA ALA A 216 4.62 12.22 7.95
C ALA A 216 6.08 12.50 7.54
N ASN A 217 6.53 13.76 7.63
CA ASN A 217 7.89 14.18 7.24
C ASN A 217 8.90 14.01 8.39
N GLN A 218 8.93 12.82 8.99
CA GLN A 218 9.86 12.45 10.05
C GLN A 218 10.12 10.92 10.00
N PRO A 219 11.19 10.41 10.65
CA PRO A 219 11.45 8.98 10.71
C PRO A 219 10.25 8.18 11.24
N VAL A 220 10.05 6.97 10.74
CA VAL A 220 8.90 6.11 11.11
C VAL A 220 8.85 5.84 12.62
N SER A 221 10.02 5.73 13.26
CA SER A 221 10.14 5.60 14.71
C SER A 221 9.65 6.82 15.48
N GLU A 222 9.88 8.03 14.97
CA GLU A 222 9.39 9.29 15.56
C GLU A 222 7.88 9.41 15.37
N ILE A 223 7.35 9.07 14.18
CA ILE A 223 5.90 9.00 13.94
C ILE A 223 5.23 8.04 14.94
N ARG A 224 5.81 6.84 15.13
CA ARG A 224 5.29 5.84 16.07
C ARG A 224 5.31 6.36 17.51
N HIS A 225 6.41 6.97 17.92
CA HIS A 225 6.54 7.54 19.26
C HIS A 225 5.50 8.65 19.50
N GLU A 226 5.35 9.58 18.56
CA GLU A 226 4.38 10.67 18.65
C GLU A 226 2.94 10.14 18.67
N LEU A 227 2.62 9.13 17.83
CA LEU A 227 1.32 8.45 17.83
C LEU A 227 1.01 7.80 19.17
N CYS A 228 1.93 6.98 19.71
CA CYS A 228 1.74 6.35 21.02
C CYS A 228 1.56 7.40 22.12
N ARG A 229 2.39 8.45 22.12
CA ARG A 229 2.31 9.53 23.10
C ARG A 229 0.96 10.24 23.04
N LYS A 230 0.51 10.64 21.85
CA LYS A 230 -0.79 11.30 21.67
C LYS A 230 -1.95 10.36 22.04
N LEU A 231 -1.88 9.10 21.65
CA LEU A 231 -2.90 8.09 21.94
C LEU A 231 -3.10 7.87 23.45
N LEU A 232 -2.05 7.56 24.19
CA LEU A 232 -2.15 7.24 25.62
C LEU A 232 -2.50 8.47 26.47
N LEU A 233 -1.96 9.65 26.12
CA LEU A 233 -2.32 10.88 26.82
C LEU A 233 -3.76 11.31 26.51
N ALA A 234 -4.24 11.10 25.28
CA ALA A 234 -5.64 11.34 24.94
C ALA A 234 -6.57 10.36 25.65
N GLU A 235 -6.20 9.09 25.84
CA GLU A 235 -6.98 8.13 26.64
C GLU A 235 -7.19 8.66 28.07
N LEU A 236 -6.10 9.08 28.73
CA LEU A 236 -6.17 9.67 30.07
C LEU A 236 -7.03 10.94 30.11
N ALA A 237 -6.87 11.82 29.12
CA ALA A 237 -7.58 13.08 29.05
C ALA A 237 -9.09 12.90 28.84
N VAL A 238 -9.50 11.96 27.97
CA VAL A 238 -10.91 11.63 27.72
C VAL A 238 -11.56 11.05 28.97
N THR A 239 -10.87 10.15 29.68
CA THR A 239 -11.36 9.61 30.97
C THR A 239 -11.52 10.72 32.00
N ALA A 240 -10.54 11.62 32.12
CA ALA A 240 -10.62 12.75 33.05
C ALA A 240 -11.75 13.73 32.73
N GLU A 241 -11.96 14.05 31.44
CA GLU A 241 -13.04 14.94 30.99
C GLU A 241 -14.42 14.36 31.30
N THR A 242 -14.58 13.05 31.13
CA THR A 242 -15.82 12.32 31.48
C THR A 242 -16.18 12.49 32.95
N HIS A 243 -15.17 12.54 33.83
CA HIS A 243 -15.33 12.75 35.28
C HIS A 243 -15.24 14.21 35.72
N GLN A 244 -15.17 15.16 34.77
CA GLN A 244 -15.02 16.60 35.04
C GLN A 244 -13.77 16.91 35.90
N ALA A 245 -12.76 16.05 35.84
CA ALA A 245 -11.47 16.27 36.47
C ALA A 245 -10.72 17.33 35.66
N GLY A 246 -10.66 18.56 36.16
CA GLY A 246 -10.02 19.68 35.47
C GLY A 246 -8.51 19.49 35.34
N LEU A 247 -8.05 18.93 34.21
CA LEU A 247 -6.62 18.70 33.97
C LEU A 247 -5.96 19.87 33.26
N ALA A 248 -5.68 20.93 34.02
CA ALA A 248 -4.88 22.07 33.53
C ALA A 248 -3.51 21.63 32.99
N ALA A 249 -2.95 20.55 33.54
CA ALA A 249 -1.67 19.98 33.10
C ALA A 249 -1.73 19.21 31.77
N LEU A 250 -2.91 18.75 31.34
CA LEU A 250 -3.12 18.12 30.04
C LEU A 250 -3.66 19.10 28.98
N ALA A 251 -3.76 20.40 29.29
CA ALA A 251 -4.31 21.42 28.39
C ALA A 251 -3.55 21.61 27.06
N GLY A 252 -2.38 20.96 26.90
CA GLY A 252 -1.62 20.91 25.64
C GLY A 252 -1.77 19.61 24.84
N CYS A 253 -2.56 18.64 25.31
CA CYS A 253 -2.82 17.39 24.60
C CYS A 253 -3.94 17.60 23.57
N GLU A 254 -3.75 17.06 22.37
CA GLU A 254 -4.81 17.01 21.37
C GLU A 254 -5.85 15.97 21.80
N ILE A 255 -7.00 16.44 22.26
CA ILE A 255 -8.15 15.59 22.58
C ILE A 255 -9.08 15.59 21.36
N PRO A 256 -9.45 14.42 20.83
CA PRO A 256 -10.41 14.34 19.74
C PRO A 256 -11.76 14.91 20.21
N SER A 257 -12.32 15.85 19.46
CA SER A 257 -13.58 16.51 19.84
C SER A 257 -14.84 15.73 19.44
N ALA A 258 -14.70 14.68 18.64
CA ALA A 258 -15.83 13.89 18.15
C ALA A 258 -16.02 12.60 18.96
N ASP A 259 -17.24 12.37 19.43
CA ASP A 259 -17.60 11.21 20.26
C ASP A 259 -17.19 9.86 19.64
N HIS A 260 -17.32 9.71 18.32
CA HIS A 260 -16.91 8.49 17.63
C HIS A 260 -15.41 8.24 17.74
N GLN A 261 -14.60 9.30 17.57
CA GLN A 261 -13.14 9.21 17.64
C GLN A 261 -12.66 8.91 19.07
N GLN A 262 -13.27 9.54 20.06
CA GLN A 262 -13.00 9.24 21.48
C GLN A 262 -13.32 7.77 21.79
N LYS A 263 -14.48 7.28 21.37
CA LYS A 263 -14.84 5.88 21.57
C LYS A 263 -13.86 4.92 20.87
N GLN A 264 -13.52 5.17 19.61
CA GLN A 264 -12.56 4.34 18.86
C GLN A 264 -11.19 4.32 19.53
N LEU A 265 -10.76 5.47 20.08
CA LEU A 265 -9.51 5.59 20.82
C LEU A 265 -9.50 4.71 22.07
N LEU A 266 -10.55 4.81 22.89
CA LEU A 266 -10.69 3.99 24.12
C LEU A 266 -10.77 2.50 23.77
N ASP A 267 -11.54 2.13 22.75
CA ASP A 267 -11.67 0.75 22.28
C ASP A 267 -10.33 0.19 21.77
N LEU A 268 -9.53 0.99 21.03
CA LEU A 268 -8.20 0.61 20.56
C LEU A 268 -7.23 0.36 21.72
N CYS A 269 -7.15 1.29 22.69
CA CYS A 269 -6.29 1.12 23.86
C CYS A 269 -6.69 -0.12 24.68
N ARG A 270 -7.99 -0.32 24.91
CA ARG A 270 -8.52 -1.51 25.58
C ARG A 270 -8.19 -2.78 24.79
N HIS A 271 -8.29 -2.75 23.47
CA HIS A 271 -7.96 -3.89 22.62
C HIS A 271 -6.46 -4.22 22.70
N TRP A 272 -5.59 -3.20 22.64
CA TRP A 272 -4.15 -3.37 22.77
C TRP A 272 -3.77 -3.98 24.13
N ARG A 273 -4.27 -3.40 25.23
CA ARG A 273 -4.00 -3.85 26.60
C ARG A 273 -4.37 -5.33 26.83
N ASN A 274 -5.44 -5.79 26.19
CA ASN A 274 -5.98 -7.14 26.36
C ASN A 274 -5.42 -8.18 25.36
N ARG A 275 -4.69 -7.77 24.31
CA ARG A 275 -4.10 -8.70 23.34
C ARG A 275 -2.81 -9.30 23.88
N LEU A 276 -2.81 -10.60 24.18
CA LEU A 276 -1.67 -11.29 24.81
C LEU A 276 -0.35 -11.17 24.03
N ASP A 277 -0.41 -11.13 22.71
CA ASP A 277 0.75 -11.01 21.83
C ASP A 277 1.34 -9.59 21.77
N LEU A 278 0.55 -8.56 22.12
CA LEU A 278 0.95 -7.15 22.02
C LEU A 278 0.99 -6.41 23.37
N ARG A 279 0.48 -7.03 24.46
CA ARG A 279 0.37 -6.41 25.79
C ARG A 279 1.72 -5.91 26.31
N ASP A 280 2.79 -6.70 26.17
CA ASP A 280 4.12 -6.29 26.66
C ASP A 280 4.58 -4.99 26.00
N ARG A 281 4.20 -4.77 24.73
CA ARG A 281 4.49 -3.52 24.01
C ARG A 281 3.65 -2.37 24.51
N TYR A 282 2.39 -2.60 24.85
CA TYR A 282 1.56 -1.58 25.48
C TYR A 282 2.19 -1.10 26.80
N VAL A 283 2.60 -2.05 27.66
CA VAL A 283 3.22 -1.74 28.96
C VAL A 283 4.50 -0.91 28.78
N GLN A 284 5.39 -1.32 27.88
CA GLN A 284 6.63 -0.57 27.59
C GLN A 284 6.35 0.86 27.11
N TRP A 285 5.32 1.06 26.28
CA TRP A 285 4.92 2.38 25.82
C TRP A 285 4.32 3.22 26.96
N ALA A 286 3.47 2.63 27.79
CA ALA A 286 2.88 3.30 28.94
C ALA A 286 3.94 3.79 29.93
N GLU A 287 4.88 2.92 30.32
CA GLU A 287 6.02 3.26 31.19
C GLU A 287 6.86 4.39 30.60
N ARG A 288 7.23 4.28 29.32
CA ARG A 288 8.04 5.30 28.64
C ARG A 288 7.34 6.65 28.59
N ILE A 289 6.06 6.67 28.21
CA ILE A 289 5.30 7.92 28.06
C ILE A 289 5.01 8.53 29.43
N GLU A 290 4.79 7.72 30.46
CA GLU A 290 4.67 8.18 31.84
C GLU A 290 5.91 8.96 32.30
N ASP A 291 7.10 8.38 32.08
CA ASP A 291 8.38 9.02 32.40
C ASP A 291 8.58 10.31 31.59
N ASP A 292 8.32 10.26 30.28
CA ASP A 292 8.48 11.40 29.36
C ASP A 292 7.53 12.56 29.72
N ALA A 293 6.29 12.25 30.14
CA ALA A 293 5.29 13.23 30.54
C ALA A 293 5.36 13.61 32.04
N ARG A 294 6.18 12.90 32.84
CA ARG A 294 6.32 13.08 34.29
C ARG A 294 4.99 13.06 35.03
N LEU A 295 4.10 12.13 34.67
CA LEU A 295 2.70 12.12 35.15
C LEU A 295 2.58 12.06 36.67
N GLN A 296 3.49 11.39 37.36
CA GLN A 296 3.50 11.37 38.83
C GLN A 296 3.63 12.78 39.44
N GLY A 297 4.34 13.70 38.79
CA GLY A 297 4.54 15.08 39.26
C GLY A 297 3.41 16.04 38.88
N VAL A 298 2.40 15.59 38.13
CA VAL A 298 1.31 16.43 37.62
C VAL A 298 0.28 16.79 38.70
N GLY A 299 0.24 16.04 39.79
CA GLY A 299 -0.73 16.26 40.88
C GLY A 299 -2.14 15.77 40.52
N LEU A 300 -2.23 14.63 39.84
CA LEU A 300 -3.50 13.95 39.59
C LEU A 300 -4.00 13.33 40.90
N SER A 301 -5.23 13.63 41.30
CA SER A 301 -5.85 13.04 42.49
C SER A 301 -7.36 12.94 42.32
N GLY A 302 -7.97 11.91 42.90
CA GLY A 302 -9.42 11.71 42.90
C GLY A 302 -9.81 10.25 42.66
N ASP A 303 -11.07 9.97 42.90
CA ASP A 303 -11.71 8.66 42.70
C ASP A 303 -11.80 8.24 41.23
N TRP A 304 -11.91 9.20 40.30
CA TRP A 304 -11.92 8.94 38.85
C TRP A 304 -10.70 8.17 38.34
N LEU A 305 -9.56 8.24 39.06
CA LEU A 305 -8.36 7.46 38.75
C LEU A 305 -8.59 5.94 38.82
N LEU A 306 -9.63 5.47 39.52
CA LEU A 306 -10.03 4.06 39.54
C LEU A 306 -10.45 3.52 38.17
N GLU A 307 -10.86 4.40 37.25
CA GLU A 307 -11.24 4.02 35.88
C GLU A 307 -10.07 4.14 34.88
N VAL A 308 -8.89 4.57 35.34
CA VAL A 308 -7.70 4.73 34.49
C VAL A 308 -6.83 3.48 34.56
N GLU A 309 -6.69 2.80 33.41
CA GLU A 309 -5.89 1.58 33.26
C GLU A 309 -4.63 1.79 32.37
N THR A 310 -4.32 3.04 32.02
CA THR A 310 -3.29 3.38 31.03
C THR A 310 -1.88 3.39 31.60
N PHE A 311 -1.67 4.10 32.72
CA PHE A 311 -0.35 4.43 33.24
C PHE A 311 -0.08 3.74 34.58
N PRO A 312 1.07 3.06 34.76
CA PRO A 312 1.48 2.47 36.03
C PRO A 312 1.42 3.41 37.25
N CYS A 313 1.74 4.70 37.12
CA CYS A 313 1.73 5.65 38.23
C CYS A 313 0.36 5.82 38.89
N VAL A 314 -0.73 5.47 38.20
CA VAL A 314 -2.10 5.59 38.71
C VAL A 314 -2.27 4.82 40.03
N GLU A 315 -1.65 3.65 40.17
CA GLU A 315 -1.70 2.88 41.42
C GLU A 315 -1.06 3.65 42.58
N SER A 316 0.08 4.29 42.33
CA SER A 316 0.78 5.10 43.35
C SER A 316 -0.03 6.35 43.72
N LEU A 317 -0.61 7.02 42.73
CA LEU A 317 -1.46 8.20 42.94
C LEU A 317 -2.74 7.87 43.73
N LEU A 318 -3.36 6.71 43.48
CA LEU A 318 -4.50 6.21 44.25
C LEU A 318 -4.12 5.90 45.71
N LEU A 319 -2.92 5.37 45.95
CA LEU A 319 -2.42 5.13 47.31
C LEU A 319 -2.19 6.44 48.07
N GLU A 320 -1.53 7.43 47.45
CA GLU A 320 -1.31 8.76 48.04
C GLU A 320 -2.63 9.49 48.32
N TRP A 321 -3.60 9.38 47.41
CA TRP A 321 -4.94 9.93 47.61
C TRP A 321 -5.67 9.26 48.78
N THR A 322 -5.59 7.93 48.88
CA THR A 322 -6.17 7.16 49.99
C THR A 322 -5.53 7.54 51.33
N GLU A 323 -4.20 7.70 51.37
CA GLU A 323 -3.48 8.16 52.57
C GLU A 323 -4.00 9.54 53.02
N THR A 324 -4.19 10.46 52.07
CA THR A 324 -4.72 11.80 52.34
C THR A 324 -6.13 11.74 52.93
N LEU A 325 -7.03 10.93 52.35
CA LEU A 325 -8.39 10.74 52.88
C LEU A 325 -8.40 10.19 54.31
N VAL A 326 -7.52 9.22 54.60
CA VAL A 326 -7.38 8.64 55.95
C VAL A 326 -6.88 9.69 56.95
N LEU A 327 -5.91 10.51 56.56
CA LEU A 327 -5.37 11.59 57.41
C LEU A 327 -6.40 12.70 57.67
N ASP A 328 -7.22 13.02 56.67
CA ASP A 328 -8.29 14.04 56.78
C ASP A 328 -9.54 13.52 57.50
N GLY A 329 -9.60 12.21 57.78
CA GLY A 329 -10.73 11.56 58.46
C GLY A 329 -11.96 11.38 57.58
N ASP A 330 -11.81 11.55 56.27
CA ASP A 330 -12.86 11.44 55.26
C ASP A 330 -12.94 9.99 54.74
N VAL A 331 -13.07 9.05 55.69
CA VAL A 331 -13.22 7.61 55.39
C VAL A 331 -14.71 7.33 55.18
N ALA A 332 -15.18 7.45 53.94
CA ALA A 332 -16.50 7.00 53.53
C ALA A 332 -16.53 5.47 53.31
#